data_AF-A0A0C2FH57-F1
#
_entry.id   AF-A0A0C2FH57-F1
#
_cell.length_a   1.000
_cell.length_b   1.000
_cell.length_c   1.000
_cell.angle_alpha   90.00
_cell.angle_beta   90.00
_cell.angle_gamma   90.00
#
_symmetry.space_group_name_H-M   'P 1'
#
loop_
_entity.id
_entity.type
_entity.pdbx_description
1 polymer ?
#
loop_
_entity_poly.entity_id
_entity_poly.type
_entity_poly.pdbx_seq_one_letter_code
_entity_poly.pdbx_strand_id
1 'polypeptide(L)'
;MDDFVSETDSEYTSYWRDWFISSRGNEYFCEIDEDYLTDRFNLTGLNTEVQYYQYALDLVTDVFDLDCDDEMRETIEKSARHLYGLVHARYIVTTRGLAKMTAERYIPRVYGFKVHASAALIRWQNTMRDDMRRRLRRQEIESGFKDDEYEGNEDEVEEEEDDQSRDNRDHHVSNTGAMVI
;
A
#
# COMPACT_ATOMS: atom_id res chain seq x y z
N MET A 1 43.86 17.16 -2.44
CA MET A 1 43.58 16.47 -3.71
C MET A 1 42.29 15.76 -3.49
N ASP A 2 41.24 16.49 -3.84
CA ASP A 2 39.89 16.04 -4.09
C ASP A 2 39.89 14.79 -4.95
N ASP A 3 39.06 13.82 -4.58
CA ASP A 3 38.12 13.20 -5.52
C ASP A 3 36.90 12.77 -4.71
N PHE A 4 35.94 13.69 -4.68
CA PHE A 4 34.57 13.48 -4.30
C PHE A 4 33.98 12.47 -5.30
N VAL A 5 33.85 11.21 -4.90
CA VAL A 5 33.05 10.22 -5.62
C VAL A 5 31.59 10.59 -5.40
N SER A 6 31.12 11.60 -6.13
CA SER A 6 29.72 11.71 -6.50
C SER A 6 29.52 10.80 -7.71
N GLU A 7 29.44 9.50 -7.44
CA GLU A 7 28.81 8.58 -8.38
C GLU A 7 27.31 8.88 -8.38
N THR A 8 26.95 9.77 -9.29
CA THR A 8 25.73 9.90 -10.06
C THR A 8 24.65 8.82 -9.79
N ASP A 9 23.90 8.97 -8.70
CA ASP A 9 22.76 8.10 -8.33
C ASP A 9 21.49 8.36 -9.16
N SER A 10 21.61 8.80 -10.43
CA SER A 10 20.44 9.38 -11.13
C SER A 10 20.41 9.32 -12.66
N GLU A 11 21.35 8.67 -13.36
CA GLU A 11 21.31 8.61 -14.84
C GLU A 11 21.05 7.20 -15.43
N TYR A 12 20.96 6.18 -14.57
CA TYR A 12 20.51 4.82 -14.93
C TYR A 12 19.01 4.65 -14.64
N THR A 13 18.19 5.59 -15.09
CA THR A 13 16.74 5.40 -15.13
C THR A 13 16.46 4.19 -16.01
N SER A 14 15.96 3.13 -15.40
CA SER A 14 15.67 1.83 -16.02
C SER A 14 14.74 1.95 -17.22
N TYR A 15 15.31 1.79 -18.41
CA TYR A 15 14.64 2.06 -19.67
C TYR A 15 13.37 1.24 -19.84
N TRP A 16 13.37 -0.03 -19.43
CA TRP A 16 12.19 -0.87 -19.55
C TRP A 16 11.08 -0.46 -18.57
N ARG A 17 11.40 -0.16 -17.31
CA ARG A 17 10.38 0.19 -16.29
C ARG A 17 9.70 1.51 -16.63
N ASP A 18 10.47 2.51 -17.03
CA ASP A 18 9.93 3.83 -17.39
C ASP A 18 9.04 3.75 -18.63
N TRP A 19 9.49 3.02 -19.65
CA TRP A 19 8.69 2.75 -20.83
C TRP A 19 7.39 2.00 -20.48
N PHE A 20 7.48 1.00 -19.60
CA PHE A 20 6.32 0.22 -19.19
C PHE A 20 5.29 1.08 -18.44
N ILE A 21 5.73 1.88 -17.46
CA ILE A 21 4.83 2.75 -16.67
C ILE A 21 4.22 3.84 -17.55
N SER A 22 5.00 4.40 -18.48
CA SER A 22 4.55 5.45 -19.41
C SER A 22 3.64 4.92 -20.53
N SER A 23 3.54 3.60 -20.69
CA SER A 23 2.70 2.99 -21.72
C SER A 23 1.22 3.18 -21.44
N ARG A 24 0.44 3.44 -22.50
CA ARG A 24 -1.01 3.67 -22.40
C ARG A 24 -1.70 2.49 -21.72
N GLY A 25 -2.46 2.78 -20.66
CA GLY A 25 -3.19 1.79 -19.86
C GLY A 25 -2.48 1.40 -18.55
N ASN A 26 -1.21 1.78 -18.37
CA ASN A 26 -0.42 1.46 -17.19
C ASN A 26 -0.35 2.61 -16.18
N GLU A 27 -1.31 3.53 -16.25
CA GLU A 27 -1.32 4.72 -15.41
C GLU A 27 -1.29 4.35 -13.92
N TYR A 28 -1.91 3.24 -13.49
CA TYR A 28 -1.97 2.83 -12.07
C TYR A 28 -0.69 2.22 -11.52
N PHE A 29 0.33 2.03 -12.36
CA PHE A 29 1.64 1.58 -11.91
C PHE A 29 2.42 2.77 -11.35
N CYS A 30 3.14 2.51 -10.27
CA CYS A 30 4.20 3.39 -9.78
C CYS A 30 5.54 2.71 -10.03
N GLU A 31 6.60 3.51 -10.00
CA GLU A 31 7.95 3.00 -10.10
C GLU A 31 8.32 2.20 -8.85
N ILE A 32 8.69 0.93 -9.04
CA ILE A 32 9.20 0.07 -7.97
C ILE A 32 10.68 0.38 -7.80
N ASP A 33 11.10 0.53 -6.54
CA ASP A 33 12.51 0.77 -6.24
C ASP A 33 13.39 -0.44 -6.62
N GLU A 34 14.58 -0.16 -7.13
CA GLU A 34 15.50 -1.21 -7.61
C GLU A 34 16.00 -2.13 -6.48
N ASP A 35 16.22 -1.59 -5.29
CA ASP A 35 16.58 -2.37 -4.11
C ASP A 35 15.46 -3.37 -3.71
N TYR A 36 14.20 -3.03 -3.97
CA TYR A 36 13.07 -3.93 -3.76
C TYR A 36 13.04 -5.07 -4.78
N LEU A 37 13.37 -4.78 -6.05
CA LEU A 37 13.44 -5.74 -7.15
C LEU A 37 14.65 -6.68 -7.06
N THR A 38 15.75 -6.25 -6.43
CA THR A 38 16.97 -7.07 -6.28
C THR A 38 16.96 -7.93 -5.02
N ASP A 39 16.12 -7.61 -4.04
CA ASP A 39 15.94 -8.42 -2.84
C ASP A 39 15.10 -9.68 -3.12
N ARG A 40 15.77 -10.84 -3.03
CA ARG A 40 15.17 -12.17 -3.26
C ARG A 40 14.01 -12.47 -2.32
N PHE A 41 14.00 -11.92 -1.11
CA PHE A 41 12.91 -12.18 -0.17
C PHE A 41 11.58 -11.65 -0.70
N ASN A 42 11.58 -10.46 -1.30
CA ASN A 42 10.38 -9.83 -1.86
C ASN A 42 9.81 -10.61 -3.06
N LEU A 43 10.68 -11.34 -3.77
CA LEU A 43 10.33 -12.13 -4.96
C LEU A 43 9.97 -13.59 -4.67
N THR A 44 10.00 -14.01 -3.40
CA THR A 44 9.75 -15.41 -3.01
C THR A 44 8.45 -15.95 -3.61
N GLY A 45 8.53 -17.12 -4.25
CA GLY A 45 7.40 -17.84 -4.87
C GLY A 45 6.99 -17.36 -6.26
N LEU A 46 7.47 -16.21 -6.74
CA LEU A 46 7.11 -15.69 -8.07
C LEU A 46 7.71 -16.54 -9.21
N ASN A 47 8.81 -17.22 -8.94
CA ASN A 47 9.47 -18.12 -9.88
C ASN A 47 8.61 -19.32 -10.30
N THR A 48 7.60 -19.70 -9.50
CA THR A 48 6.65 -20.76 -9.87
C THR A 48 5.41 -20.24 -10.59
N GLU A 49 5.14 -18.95 -10.50
CA GLU A 49 3.98 -18.30 -11.13
C GLU A 49 4.33 -17.74 -12.51
N VAL A 50 5.57 -17.26 -12.69
CA VAL A 50 6.02 -16.59 -13.91
C VAL A 50 6.86 -17.54 -14.78
N GLN A 51 6.45 -17.72 -16.03
CA GLN A 51 7.26 -18.43 -17.04
C GLN A 51 8.49 -17.60 -17.42
N TYR A 52 9.62 -18.23 -17.73
CA TYR A 52 10.86 -17.53 -18.06
C TYR A 52 11.28 -16.51 -16.98
N TYR A 53 11.01 -16.80 -15.71
CA TYR A 53 11.20 -15.89 -14.59
C TYR A 53 12.56 -15.17 -14.58
N GLN A 54 13.66 -15.89 -14.80
CA GLN A 54 14.99 -15.27 -14.79
C GLN A 54 15.15 -14.25 -15.92
N TYR A 55 14.77 -14.61 -17.15
CA TYR A 55 14.82 -13.69 -18.29
C TYR A 55 13.87 -12.50 -18.13
N ALA A 56 12.70 -12.74 -17.54
CA ALA A 56 11.76 -11.68 -17.20
C ALA A 56 12.33 -10.71 -16.16
N LEU A 57 13.01 -11.24 -15.14
CA LEU A 57 13.68 -10.43 -14.11
C LEU A 57 14.83 -9.62 -14.73
N ASP A 58 15.69 -10.27 -15.51
CA ASP A 58 16.82 -9.62 -16.20
C ASP A 58 16.32 -8.49 -17.11
N LEU A 59 15.15 -8.66 -17.75
CA LEU A 59 14.55 -7.63 -18.60
C LEU A 59 14.01 -6.44 -17.78
N VAL A 60 13.33 -6.70 -16.65
CA VAL A 60 12.80 -5.66 -15.75
C VAL A 60 13.93 -4.88 -15.06
N THR A 61 15.08 -5.50 -14.87
CA THR A 61 16.28 -4.88 -14.29
C THR A 61 17.27 -4.35 -15.34
N ASP A 62 16.90 -4.33 -16.63
CA ASP A 62 17.75 -3.87 -17.75
C ASP A 62 19.12 -4.58 -17.86
N VAL A 63 19.21 -5.85 -17.43
CA VAL A 63 20.39 -6.74 -17.55
C VAL A 63 20.21 -7.78 -18.67
N PHE A 64 19.10 -7.70 -19.41
CA PHE A 64 18.77 -8.66 -20.46
C PHE A 64 19.64 -8.47 -21.72
N ASP A 65 20.48 -9.46 -22.01
CA ASP A 65 21.42 -9.46 -23.16
C ASP A 65 21.28 -10.72 -24.04
N LEU A 66 20.09 -11.35 -24.05
CA LEU A 66 19.86 -12.54 -24.87
C LEU A 66 19.44 -12.15 -26.29
N ASP A 67 20.27 -12.52 -27.27
CA ASP A 67 19.91 -12.47 -28.69
C ASP A 67 18.92 -13.62 -28.99
N CYS A 68 17.65 -13.26 -29.20
CA CYS A 68 16.56 -14.19 -29.45
C CYS A 68 15.67 -13.68 -30.58
N ASP A 69 14.92 -14.59 -31.20
CA ASP A 69 13.96 -14.21 -32.24
C ASP A 69 12.80 -13.37 -31.67
N ASP A 70 12.08 -12.67 -32.56
CA ASP A 70 11.01 -11.76 -32.17
C ASP A 70 9.89 -12.46 -31.38
N GLU A 71 9.62 -13.74 -31.68
CA GLU A 71 8.56 -14.53 -31.02
C GLU A 71 8.93 -14.89 -29.57
N MET A 72 10.16 -15.33 -29.33
CA MET A 72 10.67 -15.57 -27.99
C MET A 72 10.74 -14.26 -27.20
N ARG A 73 11.20 -13.17 -27.83
CA ARG A 73 11.29 -11.85 -27.19
C ARG A 73 9.92 -11.36 -26.73
N GLU A 74 8.89 -11.49 -27.56
CA GLU A 74 7.52 -11.14 -27.18
C GLU A 74 7.01 -12.00 -26.00
N THR A 75 7.39 -13.26 -25.95
CA THR A 75 7.02 -14.19 -24.86
C THR A 75 7.69 -13.78 -23.55
N ILE A 76 8.98 -13.44 -23.58
CA ILE A 76 9.72 -12.95 -22.41
C ILE A 76 9.14 -11.61 -21.94
N GLU A 77 8.80 -10.70 -22.85
CA GLU A 77 8.15 -9.44 -22.50
C GLU A 77 6.79 -9.66 -21.82
N LYS A 78 5.98 -10.63 -22.27
CA LYS A 78 4.72 -10.99 -21.61
C LYS A 78 4.97 -11.45 -20.18
N SER A 79 5.98 -12.29 -19.97
CA SER A 79 6.40 -12.72 -18.64
C SER A 79 6.92 -11.57 -17.77
N ALA A 80 7.69 -10.64 -18.32
CA ALA A 80 8.20 -9.47 -17.62
C ALA A 80 7.07 -8.54 -17.16
N ARG A 81 6.08 -8.26 -18.02
CA ARG A 81 4.88 -7.50 -17.64
C ARG A 81 4.11 -8.19 -16.51
N HIS A 82 3.99 -9.51 -16.57
CA HIS A 82 3.33 -10.29 -15.51
C HIS A 82 4.11 -10.23 -14.19
N LEU A 83 5.43 -10.45 -14.25
CA LEU A 83 6.32 -10.37 -13.09
C LEU A 83 6.25 -9.00 -12.43
N TYR A 84 6.43 -7.93 -13.22
CA TYR A 84 6.36 -6.56 -12.73
C TYR A 84 5.01 -6.27 -12.07
N GLY A 85 3.91 -6.77 -12.63
CA GLY A 85 2.59 -6.68 -12.03
C GLY A 85 2.47 -7.35 -10.65
N LEU A 86 2.99 -8.57 -10.51
CA LEU A 86 2.98 -9.30 -9.23
C LEU A 86 3.87 -8.63 -8.18
N VAL A 87 5.05 -8.16 -8.57
CA VAL A 87 5.95 -7.42 -7.67
C VAL A 87 5.33 -6.09 -7.27
N HIS A 88 4.71 -5.38 -8.21
CA HIS A 88 4.00 -4.12 -7.95
C HIS A 88 2.90 -4.31 -6.90
N ALA A 89 2.07 -5.35 -7.05
CA ALA A 89 1.01 -5.67 -6.10
C ALA A 89 1.54 -5.91 -4.67
N ARG A 90 2.73 -6.50 -4.51
CA ARG A 90 3.39 -6.63 -3.20
C ARG A 90 3.99 -5.30 -2.72
N TYR A 91 4.63 -4.57 -3.63
CA TYR A 91 5.31 -3.31 -3.34
C TYR A 91 4.35 -2.23 -2.84
N ILE A 92 3.17 -2.08 -3.44
CA ILE A 92 2.19 -1.06 -3.04
C ILE A 92 1.58 -1.28 -1.65
N VAL A 93 1.82 -2.41 -1.00
CA VAL A 93 1.41 -2.66 0.39
C VAL A 93 2.51 -2.25 1.39
N THR A 94 3.74 -2.09 0.90
CA THR A 94 4.88 -1.59 1.71
C THR A 94 4.75 -0.10 1.98
N THR A 95 5.40 0.39 3.03
CA THR A 95 5.42 1.83 3.38
C THR A 95 5.94 2.70 2.24
N ARG A 96 6.98 2.24 1.52
CA ARG A 96 7.57 2.93 0.36
C ARG A 96 6.59 3.00 -0.82
N GLY A 97 6.02 1.86 -1.23
CA GLY A 97 5.08 1.82 -2.35
C GLY A 97 3.79 2.59 -2.07
N LEU A 98 3.30 2.58 -0.83
CA LEU A 98 2.17 3.39 -0.41
C LEU A 98 2.44 4.88 -0.48
N ALA A 99 3.62 5.32 -0.05
CA ALA A 99 4.01 6.72 -0.15
C ALA A 99 3.99 7.17 -1.62
N LYS A 100 4.54 6.38 -2.55
CA LYS A 100 4.48 6.67 -4.00
C LYS A 100 3.03 6.71 -4.53
N MET A 101 2.21 5.72 -4.18
CA MET A 101 0.82 5.65 -4.64
C MET A 101 -0.08 6.77 -4.07
N THR A 102 0.18 7.22 -2.83
CA THR A 102 -0.63 8.25 -2.15
C THR A 102 -0.18 9.66 -2.51
N ALA A 103 1.12 9.91 -2.63
CA ALA A 103 1.67 11.21 -3.03
C ALA A 103 1.25 11.62 -4.44
N GLU A 104 1.07 10.65 -5.34
CA GLU A 104 0.80 10.93 -6.76
C GLU A 104 -0.69 10.84 -7.14
N ARG A 105 -1.59 10.28 -6.31
CA ARG A 105 -2.91 9.88 -6.83
C ARG A 105 -4.16 10.00 -5.95
N TYR A 106 -4.11 10.09 -4.61
CA TYR A 106 -5.32 9.88 -3.81
C TYR A 106 -5.90 11.14 -3.12
N ILE A 107 -7.12 11.54 -3.53
CA ILE A 107 -7.96 12.53 -2.82
C ILE A 107 -9.41 12.03 -2.73
N PRO A 108 -9.90 11.54 -1.57
CA PRO A 108 -11.32 11.32 -1.37
C PRO A 108 -11.94 12.40 -0.46
N ARG A 109 -13.20 12.75 -0.77
CA ARG A 109 -14.03 13.74 -0.07
C ARG A 109 -15.23 13.03 0.54
N VAL A 110 -15.38 13.03 1.87
CA VAL A 110 -16.63 12.57 2.53
C VAL A 110 -16.92 13.43 3.77
N TYR A 111 -18.13 14.01 3.80
CA TYR A 111 -18.85 14.80 4.82
C TYR A 111 -18.13 15.97 5.51
N GLY A 112 -18.13 17.15 4.87
CA GLY A 112 -17.95 18.46 5.51
C GLY A 112 -16.58 18.77 6.12
N PHE A 113 -15.82 17.75 6.49
CA PHE A 113 -14.44 17.76 6.95
C PHE A 113 -13.77 16.50 6.41
N LYS A 114 -12.52 16.63 5.98
CA LYS A 114 -11.77 15.51 5.39
C LYS A 114 -11.53 14.43 6.46
N VAL A 115 -12.27 13.31 6.43
CA VAL A 115 -11.76 12.08 7.04
C VAL A 115 -10.48 11.74 6.28
N HIS A 116 -9.32 11.87 6.92
CA HIS A 116 -8.03 11.61 6.28
C HIS A 116 -8.06 10.17 5.76
N ALA A 117 -7.98 10.03 4.45
CA ALA A 117 -8.10 8.73 3.81
C ALA A 117 -6.97 7.78 4.20
N SER A 118 -5.83 8.37 4.57
CA SER A 118 -4.73 7.70 5.25
C SER A 118 -5.19 7.01 6.52
N ALA A 119 -6.13 7.52 7.32
CA ALA A 119 -6.53 6.92 8.59
C ALA A 119 -7.24 5.56 8.43
N ALA A 120 -8.12 5.42 7.44
CA ALA A 120 -8.77 4.13 7.15
C ALA A 120 -7.76 3.10 6.60
N LEU A 121 -6.86 3.56 5.74
CA LEU A 121 -5.81 2.76 5.13
C LEU A 121 -4.73 2.34 6.15
N ILE A 122 -4.29 3.26 7.02
CA ILE A 122 -3.38 3.01 8.14
C ILE A 122 -3.95 1.95 9.06
N ARG A 123 -5.25 2.02 9.39
CA ARG A 123 -5.91 1.00 10.23
C ARG A 123 -5.92 -0.38 9.58
N TRP A 124 -6.19 -0.48 8.27
CA TRP A 124 -6.15 -1.74 7.55
C TRP A 124 -4.71 -2.29 7.40
N GLN A 125 -3.75 -1.42 7.13
CA GLN A 125 -2.33 -1.77 7.01
C GLN A 125 -1.70 -2.16 8.33
N ASN A 126 -2.06 -1.49 9.43
CA ASN A 126 -1.64 -1.88 10.77
C ASN A 126 -2.17 -3.28 11.09
N THR A 127 -3.45 -3.56 10.77
CA THR A 127 -4.03 -4.89 10.92
C THR A 127 -3.26 -5.97 10.13
N MET A 128 -2.89 -5.69 8.87
CA MET A 128 -2.13 -6.64 8.02
C MET A 128 -0.66 -6.78 8.45
N ARG A 129 -0.03 -5.69 8.92
CA ARG A 129 1.32 -5.70 9.49
C ARG A 129 1.37 -6.52 10.78
N ASP A 130 0.37 -6.37 11.65
CA ASP A 130 0.26 -7.13 12.88
C ASP A 130 0.06 -8.62 12.60
N ASP A 131 -0.69 -8.98 11.55
CA ASP A 131 -0.83 -10.37 11.11
C ASP A 131 0.52 -10.94 10.61
N MET A 132 1.26 -10.17 9.81
CA MET A 132 2.61 -10.56 9.35
C MET A 132 3.59 -10.73 10.52
N ARG A 133 3.58 -9.81 11.51
CA ARG A 133 4.38 -9.93 12.73
C ARG A 133 4.00 -11.18 13.54
N ARG A 134 2.70 -11.48 13.69
CA ARG A 134 2.24 -12.71 14.38
C ARG A 134 2.73 -13.97 13.69
N ARG A 135 2.75 -13.99 12.35
CA ARG A 135 3.25 -15.12 11.55
C ARG A 135 4.76 -15.32 11.71
N LEU A 136 5.54 -14.24 11.66
CA LEU A 136 7.00 -14.26 11.87
C LEU A 136 7.36 -14.73 13.29
N ARG A 137 6.67 -14.22 14.32
CA ARG A 137 6.85 -14.67 15.71
C ARG A 137 6.56 -16.16 15.90
N ARG A 138 5.54 -16.70 15.21
CA ARG A 138 5.22 -18.14 15.28
C ARG A 138 6.33 -19.03 14.74
N GLN A 139 7.17 -18.50 13.86
CA GLN A 139 8.30 -19.22 13.26
C GLN A 139 9.63 -18.86 13.94
N GLU A 140 9.60 -18.11 15.05
CA GLU A 140 10.79 -17.61 15.76
C GLU A 140 11.72 -16.76 14.87
N ILE A 141 11.17 -16.15 13.82
CA ILE A 141 11.91 -15.29 12.91
C ILE A 141 11.76 -13.84 13.38
N GLU A 142 12.88 -13.19 13.66
CA GLU A 142 12.91 -11.79 14.08
C GLU A 142 12.38 -10.90 12.96
N SER A 143 11.31 -10.16 13.25
CA SER A 143 10.56 -9.45 12.21
C SER A 143 11.23 -8.16 11.72
N GLY A 144 12.31 -7.71 12.38
CA GLY A 144 13.07 -6.50 12.04
C GLY A 144 12.30 -5.18 12.13
N PHE A 145 10.97 -5.22 12.32
CA PHE A 145 10.16 -4.05 12.55
C PHE A 145 10.39 -3.54 13.97
N LYS A 146 10.69 -2.25 14.12
CA LYS A 146 10.69 -1.60 15.44
C LYS A 146 9.31 -1.81 16.07
N ASP A 147 9.29 -2.40 17.25
CA ASP A 147 8.16 -2.28 18.14
C ASP A 147 8.18 -0.83 18.61
N ASP A 148 7.55 0.05 17.83
CA ASP A 148 7.26 1.38 18.31
C ASP A 148 6.27 1.18 19.47
N GLU A 149 6.81 1.12 20.69
CA GLU A 149 6.09 1.36 21.94
C GLU A 149 5.48 2.77 21.87
N TYR A 150 4.41 2.91 21.09
CA TYR A 150 3.38 3.87 21.41
C TYR A 150 2.55 3.23 22.51
N GLU A 151 3.08 3.24 23.74
CA GLU A 151 2.24 3.37 24.91
C GLU A 151 1.52 4.72 24.78
N GLY A 152 0.45 4.74 24.01
CA GLY A 152 -0.56 5.77 24.15
C GLY A 152 -1.20 5.52 25.49
N ASN A 153 -0.92 6.38 26.47
CA ASN A 153 -1.75 6.51 27.66
C ASN A 153 -3.21 6.49 27.22
N GLU A 154 -3.91 5.41 27.51
CA GLU A 154 -5.36 5.41 27.60
C GLU A 154 -5.67 6.24 28.84
N ASP A 155 -5.65 7.57 28.71
CA ASP A 155 -6.30 8.44 29.67
C ASP A 155 -7.78 8.00 29.65
N GLU A 156 -8.15 7.24 30.68
CA GLU A 156 -9.51 6.84 31.01
C GLU A 156 -10.40 8.09 30.93
N VAL A 157 -11.22 8.18 29.89
CA VAL A 157 -12.25 9.20 29.81
C VAL A 157 -13.33 8.77 30.79
N GLU A 158 -13.28 9.31 32.02
CA GLU A 158 -14.36 9.18 32.99
C GLU A 158 -15.65 9.73 32.35
N GLU A 159 -16.63 8.87 32.14
CA GLU A 159 -17.97 9.28 31.70
C GLU A 159 -18.63 10.04 32.87
N GLU A 160 -18.71 11.37 32.78
CA GLU A 160 -19.54 12.14 33.70
C GLU A 160 -21.02 11.83 33.45
N GLU A 161 -21.66 11.14 34.41
CA GLU A 161 -23.11 10.95 34.45
C GLU A 161 -23.78 12.31 34.72
N ASP A 162 -24.45 12.87 33.71
CA ASP A 162 -25.18 14.13 33.81
C ASP A 162 -26.51 13.91 34.58
N ASP A 163 -26.48 14.09 35.91
CA ASP A 163 -27.66 14.10 36.80
C ASP A 163 -28.45 15.40 36.60
N GLN A 164 -29.45 15.37 35.73
CA GLN A 164 -30.49 16.40 35.69
C GLN A 164 -31.75 15.92 36.41
N SER A 165 -31.71 16.01 37.73
CA SER A 165 -32.89 15.91 38.57
C SER A 165 -33.65 17.25 38.66
N ARG A 166 -34.92 17.20 38.23
CA ARG A 166 -36.09 17.94 38.78
C ARG A 166 -36.21 19.43 38.41
N ASP A 167 -37.37 20.05 38.17
CA ASP A 167 -38.79 19.68 38.28
C ASP A 167 -39.59 20.97 37.93
N ASN A 168 -40.63 20.91 37.09
CA ASN A 168 -42.02 21.23 37.46
C ASN A 168 -42.98 21.63 36.33
N ARG A 169 -44.11 20.89 36.38
CA ARG A 169 -45.51 21.32 36.26
C ARG A 169 -46.11 21.57 34.87
N ASP A 170 -46.86 20.54 34.47
CA ASP A 170 -48.31 20.51 34.22
C ASP A 170 -48.88 21.58 33.29
N HIS A 171 -49.60 21.15 32.24
CA HIS A 171 -51.03 21.42 32.08
C HIS A 171 -51.70 20.28 31.28
N HIS A 172 -52.76 19.75 31.89
CA HIS A 172 -53.65 18.68 31.46
C HIS A 172 -54.60 19.16 30.33
N VAL A 173 -55.13 18.22 29.52
CA VAL A 173 -56.56 18.04 29.15
C VAL A 173 -56.74 17.36 27.75
N SER A 174 -57.12 16.09 27.81
CA SER A 174 -58.27 15.41 27.17
C SER A 174 -58.63 15.59 25.68
N ASN A 175 -58.47 14.47 24.95
CA ASN A 175 -59.47 13.70 24.16
C ASN A 175 -60.73 14.40 23.60
N THR A 176 -60.93 14.32 22.28
CA THR A 176 -62.17 13.99 21.50
C THR A 176 -61.77 14.07 20.01
N GLY A 177 -62.10 13.18 19.06
CA GLY A 177 -63.38 12.64 18.60
C GLY A 177 -63.76 13.26 17.23
N ALA A 178 -64.22 12.43 16.27
CA ALA A 178 -64.80 12.72 14.93
C ALA A 178 -63.84 12.56 13.72
N MET A 179 -63.98 11.61 12.78
CA MET A 179 -65.10 11.13 11.94
C MET A 179 -65.35 12.01 10.68
N VAL A 180 -64.96 11.44 9.52
CA VAL A 180 -65.54 11.50 8.16
C VAL A 180 -65.88 12.88 7.57
N ILE A 181 -65.28 13.20 6.41
CA ILE A 181 -65.97 13.37 5.11
C ILE A 181 -65.06 12.82 4.01
#